data_AF-A0A0F2NSH7-F1
#
_entry.id   AF-A0A0F2NSH7-F1
#
_cell.length_a   1.000
_cell.length_b   1.000
_cell.length_c   1.000
_cell.angle_alpha   90.00
_cell.angle_beta   90.00
_cell.angle_gamma   90.00
#
_symmetry.space_group_name_H-M   'P 1'
#
loop_
_entity.id
_entity.type
_entity.pdbx_description
1 polymer ?
#
loop_
_entity_poly.entity_id
_entity_poly.type
_entity_poly.pdbx_seq_one_letter_code
_entity_poly.pdbx_strand_id
1 'polypeptide(L)'
;MGDKKRQEMTLTASGHQYDRELSRVSVKVSPALQAVIANQHDLIEIIEKNSPDNQIFIDQHRTELSMVEDEIAGAFAGYTRKKEAAKAQRELKREHTAGVHEFPDNGAGSVKKSPRGRSSAEESGYMAGEYVESLDSLADRLSPGLPSAKFQPRTKAASDTVVLDVRRVALGASIRALANFLKRDLTEEEIRSVEKQVDSYL
;
A
#
# COMPACT_ATOMS: atom_id res chain seq x y z
N MET A 1 30.98 21.74 -2.24
CA MET A 1 29.60 22.27 -2.21
C MET A 1 28.67 21.10 -2.49
N GLY A 2 27.76 20.78 -1.57
CA GLY A 2 26.92 19.59 -1.69
C GLY A 2 25.84 19.77 -2.74
N ASP A 3 25.80 18.87 -3.73
CA ASP A 3 24.71 18.79 -4.68
C ASP A 3 23.41 18.45 -3.93
N LYS A 4 22.57 19.46 -3.70
CA LYS A 4 21.19 19.26 -3.29
C LYS A 4 20.49 18.51 -4.42
N LYS A 5 20.43 17.20 -4.27
CA LYS A 5 19.69 16.29 -5.14
C LYS A 5 18.27 16.83 -5.30
N ARG A 6 17.96 17.42 -6.45
CA ARG A 6 16.62 17.95 -6.75
C ARG A 6 15.64 16.80 -6.53
N GLN A 7 14.69 16.96 -5.60
CA GLN A 7 13.54 16.07 -5.49
C GLN A 7 12.94 15.96 -6.90
N GLU A 8 12.90 14.76 -7.46
CA GLU A 8 12.24 14.50 -8.74
C GLU A 8 10.75 14.67 -8.52
N MET A 9 10.27 15.90 -8.74
CA MET A 9 8.85 16.23 -8.71
C MET A 9 8.24 15.83 -10.05
N THR A 10 7.30 14.89 -10.00
CA THR A 10 6.53 14.44 -11.16
C THR A 10 5.12 14.99 -11.07
N LEU A 11 4.56 15.45 -12.18
CA LEU A 11 3.18 15.95 -12.23
C LEU A 11 2.20 14.79 -12.41
N THR A 12 1.08 14.83 -11.70
CA THR A 12 -0.05 13.92 -11.89
C THR A 12 -0.88 14.34 -13.11
N ALA A 13 -1.77 13.46 -13.57
CA ALA A 13 -2.69 13.77 -14.67
C ALA A 13 -3.62 14.97 -14.39
N SER A 14 -3.83 15.33 -13.12
CA SER A 14 -4.57 16.51 -12.69
C SER A 14 -3.71 17.77 -12.52
N GLY A 15 -2.45 17.74 -12.94
CA GLY A 15 -1.52 18.88 -12.84
C GLY A 15 -0.95 19.13 -11.44
N HIS A 16 -1.17 18.21 -10.49
CA HIS A 16 -0.67 18.35 -9.13
C HIS A 16 0.75 17.78 -9.00
N GLN A 17 1.57 18.40 -8.15
CA GLN A 17 2.93 17.93 -7.89
C GLN A 17 2.91 16.69 -6.99
N TYR A 18 3.69 15.67 -7.37
CA TYR A 18 3.81 14.42 -6.62
C TYR A 18 5.26 14.13 -6.23
N ASP A 19 5.49 13.79 -4.95
CA ASP A 19 6.80 13.35 -4.45
C ASP A 19 7.00 11.84 -4.66
N ARG A 20 7.93 11.50 -5.55
CA ARG A 20 8.27 10.12 -5.90
C ARG A 20 8.88 9.33 -4.74
N GLU A 21 9.54 9.97 -3.79
CA GLU A 21 10.13 9.26 -2.65
C GLU A 21 9.04 8.78 -1.66
N LEU A 22 7.91 9.50 -1.56
CA LEU A 22 6.75 9.09 -0.77
C LEU A 22 6.08 7.81 -1.30
N SER A 23 6.24 7.48 -2.60
CA SER A 23 5.74 6.23 -3.19
C SER A 23 6.33 4.95 -2.56
N ARG A 24 7.51 5.06 -1.95
CA ARG A 24 8.33 3.91 -1.50
C ARG A 24 8.13 3.57 -0.03
N VAL A 25 7.25 4.30 0.64
CA VAL A 25 6.96 4.19 2.06
C VAL A 25 6.02 3.01 2.33
N SER A 26 5.99 2.51 3.57
CA SER A 26 5.07 1.45 3.98
C SER A 26 3.60 1.83 3.83
N VAL A 27 3.29 3.12 3.98
CA VAL A 27 2.01 3.71 3.58
C VAL A 27 2.09 3.96 2.07
N LYS A 28 1.22 3.33 1.29
CA LYS A 28 1.18 3.48 -0.17
C LYS A 28 0.62 4.86 -0.54
N VAL A 29 1.49 5.85 -0.59
CA VAL A 29 1.11 7.19 -1.03
C VAL A 29 1.11 7.24 -2.56
N SER A 30 -0.07 7.03 -3.16
CA SER A 30 -0.23 7.09 -4.60
C SER A 30 -0.31 8.55 -5.10
N PRO A 31 0.00 8.80 -6.38
CA PRO A 31 -0.25 10.10 -7.00
C PRO A 31 -1.69 10.59 -6.85
N ALA A 32 -2.65 9.67 -6.90
CA ALA A 32 -4.06 9.99 -6.69
C ALA A 32 -4.32 10.49 -5.26
N LEU A 33 -3.72 9.88 -4.24
CA LEU A 33 -3.90 10.30 -2.85
C LEU A 33 -3.36 11.72 -2.60
N GLN A 34 -2.17 12.04 -3.14
CA GLN A 34 -1.60 13.39 -3.00
C GLN A 34 -2.45 14.44 -3.73
N ALA A 35 -2.99 14.10 -4.91
CA ALA A 35 -3.91 14.98 -5.62
C ALA A 35 -5.22 15.20 -4.84
N VAL A 36 -5.75 14.16 -4.18
CA VAL A 36 -6.94 14.32 -3.32
C VAL A 36 -6.63 15.22 -2.12
N ILE A 37 -5.51 15.02 -1.43
CA ILE A 37 -5.09 15.86 -0.29
C ILE A 37 -5.00 17.33 -0.71
N ALA A 38 -4.35 17.61 -1.84
CA ALA A 38 -4.23 18.97 -2.36
C ALA A 38 -5.58 19.56 -2.77
N ASN A 39 -6.43 18.80 -3.46
CA ASN A 39 -7.79 19.25 -3.81
C ASN A 39 -8.63 19.58 -2.56
N GLN A 40 -8.45 18.84 -1.46
CA GLN A 40 -9.17 19.11 -0.22
C GLN A 40 -8.67 20.38 0.48
N HIS A 41 -7.37 20.68 0.44
CA HIS A 41 -6.85 21.98 0.89
C HIS A 41 -7.44 23.14 0.09
N ASP A 42 -7.47 23.01 -1.24
CA ASP A 42 -8.09 24.02 -2.12
C ASP A 42 -9.58 24.19 -1.81
N LEU A 43 -10.30 23.09 -1.58
CA LEU A 43 -11.72 23.13 -1.24
C LEU A 43 -11.95 23.83 0.10
N ILE A 44 -11.13 23.54 1.11
CA ILE A 44 -11.18 24.21 2.42
C ILE A 44 -10.98 25.72 2.24
N GLU A 45 -9.99 26.15 1.45
CA GLU A 45 -9.77 27.58 1.21
C GLU A 45 -10.96 28.26 0.53
N ILE A 46 -11.60 27.58 -0.43
CA ILE A 46 -12.78 28.11 -1.13
C ILE A 46 -13.96 28.23 -0.16
N ILE A 47 -14.20 27.22 0.67
CA ILE A 47 -15.31 27.22 1.63
C ILE A 47 -15.08 28.27 2.72
N GLU A 48 -13.86 28.40 3.24
CA GLU A 48 -13.51 29.40 4.27
C GLU A 48 -13.77 30.83 3.78
N LYS A 49 -13.48 31.12 2.50
CA LYS A 49 -13.76 32.43 1.89
C LYS A 49 -15.25 32.73 1.69
N ASN A 50 -16.07 31.69 1.51
CA ASN A 50 -17.48 31.84 1.12
C ASN A 50 -18.50 31.47 2.22
N SER A 51 -18.08 30.86 3.33
CA SER A 51 -18.98 30.33 4.35
C SER A 51 -18.33 30.36 5.76
N PRO A 52 -18.19 31.55 6.37
CA PRO A 52 -17.53 31.72 7.67
C PRO A 52 -18.30 31.05 8.82
N ASP A 53 -19.61 30.82 8.67
CA ASP A 53 -20.44 30.17 9.70
C ASP A 53 -20.04 28.70 9.93
N ASN A 54 -19.33 28.09 8.98
CA ASN A 54 -18.87 26.71 9.05
C ASN A 54 -17.46 26.57 9.63
N GLN A 55 -16.87 27.62 10.22
CA GLN A 55 -15.47 27.62 10.66
C GLN A 55 -15.11 26.42 11.54
N ILE A 56 -15.98 26.01 12.46
CA ILE A 56 -15.75 24.85 13.34
C ILE A 56 -15.57 23.56 12.53
N PHE A 57 -16.36 23.36 11.48
CA PHE A 57 -16.25 22.18 10.62
C PHE A 57 -15.03 22.25 9.71
N ILE A 58 -14.65 23.45 9.26
CA ILE A 58 -13.45 23.68 8.45
C ILE A 58 -12.19 23.39 9.28
N ASP A 59 -12.13 23.87 10.52
CA ASP A 59 -11.01 23.65 11.43
C ASP A 59 -10.90 22.17 11.82
N GLN A 60 -12.03 21.50 12.05
CA GLN A 60 -12.06 20.06 12.29
C GLN A 60 -11.53 19.29 11.07
N HIS A 61 -12.00 19.63 9.86
CA HIS A 61 -11.54 18.99 8.63
C HIS A 61 -10.03 19.22 8.42
N ARG A 62 -9.53 20.45 8.63
CA ARG A 62 -8.09 20.76 8.58
C ARG A 62 -7.28 19.90 9.53
N THR A 63 -7.80 19.69 10.76
CA THR A 63 -7.13 18.85 11.76
C THR A 63 -7.07 17.40 11.30
N GLU A 64 -8.17 16.85 10.78
CA GLU A 64 -8.21 15.49 10.24
C GLU A 64 -7.25 15.31 9.05
N LEU A 65 -7.19 16.30 8.16
CA LEU A 65 -6.28 16.31 7.02
C LEU A 65 -4.82 16.36 7.47
N SER A 66 -4.50 17.19 8.47
CA SER A 66 -3.17 17.25 9.09
C SER A 66 -2.77 15.91 9.72
N MET A 67 -3.70 15.19 10.37
CA MET A 67 -3.41 13.87 10.94
C MET A 67 -3.03 12.85 9.86
N VAL A 68 -3.69 12.88 8.71
CA VAL A 68 -3.36 12.02 7.56
C VAL A 68 -1.96 12.35 7.04
N GLU A 69 -1.63 13.63 6.92
CA GLU A 69 -0.31 14.09 6.49
C GLU A 69 0.79 13.69 7.49
N ASP A 70 0.52 13.78 8.79
CA ASP A 70 1.44 13.35 9.85
C ASP A 70 1.71 11.84 9.81
N GLU A 71 0.69 11.01 9.53
CA GLU A 71 0.87 9.57 9.37
C GLU A 71 1.76 9.25 8.16
N ILE A 72 1.54 9.94 7.04
CA ILE A 72 2.37 9.84 5.84
C ILE A 72 3.82 10.26 6.13
N ALA A 73 4.00 11.40 6.81
CA ALA A 73 5.31 11.92 7.18
C ALA A 73 6.04 10.99 8.14
N GLY A 74 5.35 10.46 9.16
CA GLY A 74 5.90 9.50 10.11
C GLY A 74 6.36 8.21 9.43
N ALA A 75 5.55 7.69 8.51
CA ALA A 75 5.93 6.53 7.72
C ALA A 75 7.14 6.82 6.82
N PHE A 76 7.21 8.00 6.19
CA PHE A 76 8.33 8.42 5.36
C PHE A 76 9.63 8.62 6.16
N ALA A 77 9.53 9.20 7.35
CA ALA A 77 10.66 9.31 8.27
C ALA A 77 11.19 7.92 8.66
N GLY A 78 10.29 6.96 8.91
CA GLY A 78 10.64 5.56 9.12
C GLY A 78 11.36 4.92 7.93
N TYR A 79 10.87 5.16 6.70
CA TYR A 79 11.53 4.71 5.48
C TYR A 79 12.93 5.33 5.30
N THR A 80 13.05 6.64 5.52
CA THR A 80 14.31 7.38 5.37
C THR A 80 15.36 6.88 6.36
N ARG A 81 14.99 6.70 7.64
CA ARG A 81 15.87 6.10 8.66
C ARG A 81 16.36 4.70 8.24
N LYS A 82 15.47 3.86 7.71
CA LYS A 82 15.86 2.52 7.21
C LYS A 82 16.80 2.60 6.00
N LYS A 83 16.53 3.51 5.07
CA LYS A 83 17.36 3.77 3.87
C LYS A 83 18.75 4.26 4.26
N GLU A 84 18.85 5.18 5.20
CA GLU A 84 20.13 5.69 5.73
C GLU A 84 20.91 4.62 6.51
N ALA A 85 20.25 3.86 7.38
CA ALA A 85 20.89 2.75 8.10
C ALA A 85 21.43 1.68 7.15
N ALA A 86 20.69 1.35 6.09
CA ALA A 86 21.14 0.42 5.05
C ALA A 86 22.34 0.98 4.27
N LYS A 87 22.40 2.29 4.04
CA LYS A 87 23.55 2.95 3.41
C LYS A 87 24.78 2.93 4.31
N ALA A 88 24.63 3.27 5.59
CA ALA A 88 25.71 3.23 6.58
C ALA A 88 26.29 1.81 6.75
N GLN A 89 25.44 0.77 6.76
CA GLN A 89 25.92 -0.62 6.78
C GLN A 89 26.72 -1.01 5.52
N ARG A 90 26.37 -0.48 4.35
CA ARG A 90 27.13 -0.72 3.11
C ARG A 90 28.47 0.00 3.12
N GLU A 91 28.53 1.20 3.70
CA GLU A 91 29.78 1.93 3.89
C GLU A 91 30.71 1.21 4.86
N LEU A 92 30.21 0.76 6.03
CA LEU A 92 30.98 -0.07 6.97
C LEU A 92 31.50 -1.38 6.34
N LYS A 93 30.69 -2.07 5.54
CA LYS A 93 31.11 -3.29 4.84
C LYS A 93 32.16 -3.01 3.75
N ARG A 94 32.10 -1.86 3.09
CA ARG A 94 33.11 -1.41 2.12
C ARG A 94 34.43 -1.06 2.79
N GLU A 95 34.40 -0.38 3.92
CA GLU A 95 35.61 -0.06 4.69
C GLU A 95 36.28 -1.33 5.22
N HIS A 96 35.49 -2.31 5.68
CA HIS A 96 36.01 -3.62 6.11
C HIS A 96 36.59 -4.49 4.99
N THR A 97 36.15 -4.31 3.74
CA THR A 97 36.67 -5.06 2.57
C THR A 97 37.78 -4.31 1.83
N ALA A 98 37.89 -2.99 1.99
CA ALA A 98 38.99 -2.19 1.44
C ALA A 98 40.33 -2.41 2.20
N GLY A 99 40.31 -3.05 3.37
CA GLY A 99 41.50 -3.40 4.15
C GLY A 99 42.13 -4.77 3.86
N VAL A 100 41.58 -5.55 2.91
CA VAL A 100 42.12 -6.88 2.54
C VAL A 100 42.49 -6.89 1.06
N HIS A 101 43.52 -6.13 0.69
CA HIS A 101 44.22 -6.36 -0.58
C HIS A 101 45.67 -5.88 -0.52
N GLU A 102 46.50 -6.56 0.26
CA GLU A 102 47.95 -6.65 0.00
C GLU A 102 48.38 -8.11 0.11
N PHE A 103 48.27 -8.82 -1.01
CA PHE A 103 49.12 -9.99 -1.28
C PHE A 103 49.95 -9.62 -2.51
N PRO A 104 51.30 -9.66 -2.44
CA PRO A 104 52.13 -9.38 -3.58
C PRO A 104 52.04 -10.55 -4.57
N ASP A 105 51.54 -10.24 -5.76
CA ASP A 105 51.63 -11.10 -6.94
C ASP A 105 53.09 -11.19 -7.39
N ASN A 106 53.67 -12.38 -7.27
CA ASN A 106 55.02 -12.69 -7.74
C ASN A 106 54.94 -13.81 -8.79
N GLY A 107 54.66 -13.40 -10.02
CA GLY A 107 55.26 -13.87 -11.28
C GLY A 107 55.29 -15.38 -11.60
N ALA A 108 54.62 -15.76 -12.70
CA ALA A 108 55.27 -16.27 -13.92
C ALA A 108 54.24 -16.95 -14.85
N GLY A 109 54.19 -16.55 -16.12
CA GLY A 109 53.44 -17.31 -17.12
C GLY A 109 53.01 -16.53 -18.37
N SER A 110 53.97 -16.02 -19.14
CA SER A 110 53.72 -15.51 -20.48
C SER A 110 53.40 -16.66 -21.45
N VAL A 111 52.18 -16.70 -22.01
CA VAL A 111 51.91 -17.38 -23.29
C VAL A 111 51.03 -16.48 -24.17
N LYS A 112 51.55 -16.21 -25.38
CA LYS A 112 51.01 -15.36 -26.43
C LYS A 112 49.80 -16.01 -27.15
N LYS A 113 48.81 -15.17 -27.54
CA LYS A 113 47.95 -15.11 -28.77
C LYS A 113 47.72 -16.41 -29.58
N SER A 114 46.58 -16.78 -30.17
CA SER A 114 45.20 -16.25 -30.41
C SER A 114 44.40 -17.38 -31.16
N PRO A 115 43.34 -17.17 -31.97
CA PRO A 115 41.95 -16.79 -31.68
C PRO A 115 40.93 -17.81 -32.29
N ARG A 116 39.74 -17.99 -31.70
CA ARG A 116 38.52 -18.45 -32.43
C ARG A 116 37.29 -18.40 -31.52
N GLY A 117 36.25 -17.67 -31.94
CA GLY A 117 34.92 -17.80 -31.32
C GLY A 117 34.09 -16.53 -31.18
N ARG A 118 33.81 -15.87 -32.31
CA ARG A 118 32.59 -15.11 -32.64
C ARG A 118 31.97 -14.12 -31.65
N SER A 119 31.94 -12.89 -32.13
CA SER A 119 31.12 -11.74 -31.77
C SER A 119 29.61 -11.92 -32.01
N SER A 120 28.86 -11.07 -31.31
CA SER A 120 27.70 -10.29 -31.75
C SER A 120 26.30 -10.86 -31.52
N ALA A 121 25.57 -10.11 -30.67
CA ALA A 121 24.25 -9.50 -30.90
C ALA A 121 23.11 -10.34 -31.50
N GLU A 122 22.04 -10.36 -30.72
CA GLU A 122 20.63 -10.25 -31.11
C GLU A 122 19.99 -11.40 -31.92
N GLU A 123 18.91 -11.95 -31.34
CA GLU A 123 17.56 -11.98 -31.94
C GLU A 123 16.80 -13.31 -31.76
N SER A 124 15.72 -13.20 -30.95
CA SER A 124 14.44 -13.93 -31.03
C SER A 124 14.33 -15.40 -30.58
N GLY A 125 13.20 -15.69 -29.90
CA GLY A 125 12.67 -17.05 -29.81
C GLY A 125 11.90 -17.38 -28.53
N TYR A 126 10.63 -16.97 -28.46
CA TYR A 126 9.60 -17.33 -27.49
C TYR A 126 9.56 -18.82 -27.09
N MET A 127 9.32 -19.12 -25.80
CA MET A 127 8.35 -20.08 -25.23
C MET A 127 8.44 -19.95 -23.69
N ALA A 128 7.45 -19.37 -23.00
CA ALA A 128 6.22 -20.03 -22.55
C ALA A 128 6.45 -21.14 -21.52
N GLY A 129 6.08 -20.85 -20.26
CA GLY A 129 5.65 -21.82 -19.26
C GLY A 129 6.73 -22.71 -18.64
N GLU A 130 6.80 -22.72 -17.31
CA GLU A 130 6.77 -23.93 -16.47
C GLU A 130 7.59 -23.83 -15.17
N TYR A 131 6.83 -23.91 -14.07
CA TYR A 131 7.19 -24.43 -12.75
C TYR A 131 8.38 -23.81 -12.02
N VAL A 132 8.12 -22.68 -11.33
CA VAL A 132 8.75 -22.48 -10.02
C VAL A 132 7.88 -23.26 -9.03
N GLU A 133 8.28 -24.49 -8.67
CA GLU A 133 7.64 -25.27 -7.60
C GLU A 133 7.53 -24.38 -6.34
N SER A 134 6.32 -24.22 -5.80
CA SER A 134 6.09 -23.40 -4.60
C SER A 134 6.76 -24.04 -3.39
N LEU A 135 7.24 -23.23 -2.44
CA LEU A 135 7.89 -23.72 -1.22
C LEU A 135 7.01 -24.70 -0.42
N ASP A 136 5.68 -24.60 -0.55
CA ASP A 136 4.71 -25.55 0.01
C ASP A 136 4.81 -26.95 -0.62
N SER A 137 5.03 -27.04 -1.93
CA SER A 137 5.22 -28.34 -2.61
C SER A 137 6.55 -29.04 -2.25
N LEU A 138 7.56 -28.28 -1.83
CA LEU A 138 8.79 -28.81 -1.24
C LEU A 138 8.58 -29.25 0.23
N ALA A 139 7.74 -28.56 0.98
CA ALA A 139 7.38 -28.92 2.35
C ALA A 139 6.58 -30.23 2.42
N ASP A 140 5.64 -30.45 1.49
CA ASP A 140 4.85 -31.68 1.38
C ASP A 140 5.71 -32.93 1.06
N ARG A 141 6.83 -32.74 0.35
CA ARG A 141 7.82 -33.81 0.07
C ARG A 141 8.71 -34.13 1.28
N LEU A 142 9.02 -33.13 2.11
CA LEU A 142 9.92 -33.27 3.26
C LEU A 142 9.20 -33.74 4.53
N SER A 143 7.91 -33.41 4.66
CA SER A 143 7.09 -33.86 5.78
C SER A 143 5.67 -34.12 5.31
N PRO A 144 5.43 -35.26 4.62
CA PRO A 144 4.07 -35.71 4.38
C PRO A 144 3.49 -36.03 5.76
N GLY A 145 2.70 -35.09 6.29
CA GLY A 145 2.14 -35.17 7.63
C GLY A 145 1.49 -36.53 7.84
N LEU A 146 1.62 -37.08 9.05
CA LEU A 146 1.10 -38.42 9.37
C LEU A 146 -0.35 -38.56 8.87
N PRO A 147 -0.69 -39.67 8.19
CA PRO A 147 -2.02 -39.90 7.65
C PRO A 147 -2.97 -40.23 8.81
N SER A 148 -3.40 -39.20 9.53
CA SER A 148 -4.51 -39.33 10.46
C SER A 148 -5.79 -39.38 9.63
N ALA A 149 -6.39 -40.57 9.56
CA ALA A 149 -7.63 -40.93 8.87
C ALA A 149 -8.89 -40.20 9.40
N LYS A 150 -8.78 -38.92 9.79
CA LYS A 150 -9.88 -38.10 10.32
C LYS A 150 -10.06 -36.75 9.61
N PHE A 151 -9.22 -36.39 8.66
CA PHE A 151 -9.38 -35.14 7.93
C PHE A 151 -9.55 -35.44 6.45
N GLN A 152 -10.82 -35.57 6.04
CA GLN A 152 -11.20 -35.26 4.66
C GLN A 152 -10.52 -33.94 4.26
N PRO A 153 -9.98 -33.81 3.04
CA PRO A 153 -9.59 -32.51 2.54
C PRO A 153 -10.80 -31.60 2.68
N ARG A 154 -10.61 -30.51 3.43
CA ARG A 154 -11.64 -29.51 3.70
C ARG A 154 -12.08 -28.94 2.35
N THR A 155 -13.14 -29.51 1.76
CA THR A 155 -13.87 -28.89 0.68
C THR A 155 -14.46 -27.62 1.28
N LYS A 156 -13.88 -26.47 0.91
CA LYS A 156 -14.49 -25.18 1.21
C LYS A 156 -15.85 -25.21 0.51
N ALA A 157 -16.91 -25.39 1.30
CA ALA A 157 -18.26 -25.13 0.82
C ALA A 157 -18.24 -23.72 0.22
N ALA A 158 -18.65 -23.63 -1.04
CA ALA A 158 -18.92 -22.34 -1.67
C ALA A 158 -19.83 -21.59 -0.70
N SER A 159 -19.39 -20.42 -0.25
CA SER A 159 -20.27 -19.53 0.49
C SER A 159 -21.41 -19.20 -0.45
N ASP A 160 -22.59 -19.77 -0.22
CA ASP A 160 -23.82 -19.19 -0.71
C ASP A 160 -23.76 -17.72 -0.32
N THR A 161 -23.62 -16.86 -1.32
CA THR A 161 -23.88 -15.45 -1.15
C THR A 161 -25.35 -15.35 -0.83
N VAL A 162 -25.70 -15.46 0.45
CA VAL A 162 -27.00 -15.07 0.97
C VAL A 162 -27.19 -13.66 0.44
N VAL A 163 -28.11 -13.50 -0.51
CA VAL A 163 -28.50 -12.18 -1.02
C VAL A 163 -28.98 -11.42 0.19
N LEU A 164 -28.09 -10.62 0.77
CA LEU A 164 -28.37 -9.85 1.97
C LEU A 164 -29.41 -8.82 1.54
N ASP A 165 -30.61 -8.93 2.09
CA ASP A 165 -31.65 -7.94 1.89
C ASP A 165 -31.23 -6.66 2.63
N VAL A 166 -30.48 -5.81 1.92
CA VAL A 166 -29.91 -4.56 2.43
C VAL A 166 -31.00 -3.68 3.02
N ARG A 167 -32.20 -3.68 2.41
CA ARG A 167 -33.37 -2.95 2.89
C ARG A 167 -33.79 -3.43 4.26
N ARG A 168 -34.02 -4.74 4.44
CA ARG A 168 -34.39 -5.32 5.73
C ARG A 168 -33.33 -5.07 6.81
N VAL A 169 -32.05 -5.14 6.46
CA VAL A 169 -30.93 -4.87 7.38
C VAL A 169 -30.91 -3.39 7.78
N ALA A 170 -31.03 -2.48 6.83
CA ALA A 170 -31.03 -1.03 7.08
C ALA A 170 -32.24 -0.59 7.92
N LEU A 171 -33.44 -1.12 7.62
CA LEU A 171 -34.65 -0.87 8.42
C LEU A 171 -34.48 -1.37 9.85
N GLY A 172 -34.04 -2.62 10.02
CA GLY A 172 -33.85 -3.22 11.34
C GLY A 172 -32.79 -2.50 12.17
N ALA A 173 -31.70 -2.05 11.54
CA ALA A 173 -30.66 -1.26 12.19
C ALA A 173 -31.17 0.12 12.62
N SER A 174 -31.91 0.80 11.74
CA SER A 174 -32.44 2.15 11.99
C SER A 174 -33.48 2.15 13.12
N ILE A 175 -34.41 1.19 13.11
CA ILE A 175 -35.42 1.04 14.17
C ILE A 175 -34.73 0.71 15.50
N ARG A 176 -33.74 -0.21 15.50
CA ARG A 176 -33.02 -0.59 16.72
C ARG A 176 -32.19 0.56 17.28
N ALA A 177 -31.54 1.34 16.42
CA ALA A 177 -30.77 2.52 16.83
C ALA A 177 -31.67 3.59 17.47
N LEU A 178 -32.82 3.88 16.85
CA LEU A 178 -33.78 4.86 17.35
C LEU A 178 -34.46 4.40 18.64
N ALA A 179 -34.81 3.12 18.77
CA ALA A 179 -35.40 2.56 19.99
C ALA A 179 -34.41 2.65 21.17
N ASN A 180 -33.13 2.32 20.92
CA ASN A 180 -32.07 2.42 21.93
C ASN A 180 -31.80 3.89 22.33
N PHE A 181 -31.84 4.81 21.37
CA PHE A 181 -31.62 6.24 21.62
C PHE A 181 -32.76 6.86 22.45
N LEU A 182 -34.01 6.56 22.09
CA LEU A 182 -35.20 7.11 22.75
C LEU A 182 -35.57 6.36 24.04
N LYS A 183 -34.96 5.19 24.29
CA LYS A 183 -35.27 4.27 25.40
C LYS A 183 -36.76 3.92 25.50
N ARG A 184 -37.45 3.94 24.36
CA ARG A 184 -38.85 3.56 24.19
C ARG A 184 -39.03 2.87 22.85
N ASP A 185 -40.12 2.12 22.72
CA ASP A 185 -40.52 1.58 21.44
C ASP A 185 -41.02 2.69 20.50
N LEU A 186 -40.74 2.53 19.20
CA LEU A 186 -41.23 3.44 18.17
C LEU A 186 -42.72 3.17 17.92
N THR A 187 -43.47 4.24 17.66
CA THR A 187 -44.87 4.10 17.22
C THR A 187 -44.92 3.66 15.76
N GLU A 188 -46.05 3.09 15.32
CA GLU A 188 -46.22 2.63 13.93
C GLU A 188 -46.03 3.76 12.90
N GLU A 189 -46.39 4.99 13.24
CA GLU A 189 -46.20 6.16 12.38
C GLU A 189 -44.72 6.50 12.19
N GLU A 190 -43.93 6.42 13.26
CA GLU A 190 -42.49 6.65 13.23
C GLU A 190 -41.77 5.56 12.41
N ILE A 191 -42.19 4.30 12.56
CA ILE A 191 -41.66 3.18 11.78
C ILE A 191 -41.91 3.39 10.28
N ARG A 192 -43.12 3.79 9.87
CA ARG A 192 -43.43 4.09 8.45
C ARG A 192 -42.61 5.26 7.91
N SER A 193 -42.32 6.27 8.73
CA SER A 193 -41.44 7.37 8.36
C SER A 193 -40.01 6.88 8.10
N VAL A 194 -39.49 6.02 8.99
CA VAL A 194 -38.17 5.39 8.83
C VAL A 194 -38.13 4.50 7.58
N GLU A 195 -39.19 3.74 7.30
CA GLU A 195 -39.29 2.95 6.07
C GLU A 195 -39.15 3.81 4.82
N LYS A 196 -39.89 4.91 4.76
CA LYS A 196 -39.85 5.83 3.63
C LYS A 196 -38.50 6.53 3.47
N GLN A 197 -37.82 6.82 4.58
CA GLN A 197 -36.48 7.40 4.56
C GLN A 197 -35.44 6.38 4.09
N VAL A 198 -35.44 5.17 4.63
CA VAL A 198 -34.50 4.11 4.21
C VAL A 198 -34.69 3.77 2.74
N ASP A 199 -35.93 3.71 2.25
CA ASP A 199 -36.24 3.51 0.84
C ASP A 199 -35.79 4.68 -0.07
N SER A 200 -35.60 5.88 0.48
CA SER A 200 -35.08 7.03 -0.29
C SER A 200 -33.55 7.05 -0.42
N TYR A 201 -32.85 6.32 0.46
CA TYR A 201 -31.39 6.26 0.50
C TYR A 201 -30.79 4.97 -0.09
N LEU A 202 -31.63 3.98 -0.39
CA LEU A 202 -31.27 2.72 -1.06
C LEU A 202 -31.75 2.70 -2.50
#